data_AF-A0A7S3E290-F1
#
_entry.id   AF-A0A7S3E290-F1
#
_cell.length_a   1.000
_cell.length_b   1.000
_cell.length_c   1.000
_cell.angle_alpha   90.00
_cell.angle_beta   90.00
_cell.angle_gamma   90.00
#
_symmetry.space_group_name_H-M   'P 1'
#
loop_
_entity.id
_entity.type
_entity.pdbx_description
1 polymer ?
#
loop_
_entity_poly.entity_id
_entity_poly.type
_entity_poly.pdbx_seq_one_letter_code
_entity_poly.pdbx_strand_id
1 'polypeptide(L)'
;QVHAKGKGKKMNRQGKGMQQPQIGTPPIDPENEEFVLFARSKKSALKNWYPFTIMVGGSQANVLVKARENEFTEKLTGNTLAKTLGATLYKEKEKVTDMVKERVPYLKNAKELEFAFKIRNKDKPASWMFTDGAETIPKEEECKGVFDKAAEWAAQFQ
;
A
#
# COMPACT_ATOMS: atom_id res chain seq x y z
N GLN A 1 63.12 -35.31 12.08
CA GLN A 1 61.88 -35.29 12.90
C GLN A 1 61.51 -33.84 13.18
N VAL A 2 60.21 -33.61 13.40
CA VAL A 2 59.49 -32.36 13.71
C VAL A 2 59.02 -31.50 12.53
N HIS A 3 57.70 -31.56 12.37
CA HIS A 3 56.84 -30.87 11.41
C HIS A 3 56.62 -29.40 11.80
N ALA A 4 56.50 -28.50 10.81
CA ALA A 4 55.87 -27.20 11.01
C ALA A 4 55.01 -26.80 9.79
N LYS A 5 53.78 -27.32 9.85
CA LYS A 5 52.51 -26.94 9.21
C LYS A 5 52.47 -25.55 8.55
N GLY A 6 52.42 -25.53 7.20
CA GLY A 6 52.12 -24.34 6.41
C GLY A 6 50.77 -23.75 6.80
N LYS A 7 50.80 -22.50 7.29
CA LYS A 7 49.63 -21.77 7.75
C LYS A 7 48.85 -21.26 6.52
N GLY A 8 47.90 -22.08 6.07
CA GLY A 8 46.94 -21.71 5.03
C GLY A 8 46.29 -20.37 5.36
N LYS A 9 46.57 -19.36 4.54
CA LYS A 9 45.92 -18.05 4.60
C LYS A 9 44.47 -18.26 4.21
N LYS A 10 43.62 -18.48 5.22
CA LYS A 10 42.16 -18.56 5.06
C LYS A 10 41.72 -17.29 4.35
N MET A 11 41.37 -17.47 3.09
CA MET A 11 40.73 -16.48 2.24
C MET A 11 39.50 -16.02 3.02
N ASN A 12 39.55 -14.77 3.51
CA ASN A 12 38.41 -14.12 4.15
C ASN A 12 37.40 -13.83 3.04
N ARG A 13 36.71 -14.89 2.60
CA ARG A 13 35.55 -14.81 1.73
C ARG A 13 34.44 -14.26 2.61
N GLN A 14 34.54 -12.97 2.92
CA GLN A 14 33.40 -12.16 3.33
C GLN A 14 32.39 -12.37 2.21
N GLY A 15 31.45 -13.29 2.46
CA GLY A 15 30.24 -13.36 1.69
C GLY A 15 29.70 -11.95 1.71
N LYS A 16 29.76 -11.27 0.58
CA LYS A 16 28.81 -10.21 0.28
C LYS A 16 27.46 -10.89 0.37
N GLY A 17 26.92 -10.95 1.59
CA GLY A 17 25.50 -11.14 1.79
C GLY A 17 24.87 -10.17 0.83
N MET A 18 24.06 -10.70 -0.07
CA MET A 18 23.29 -9.90 -0.99
C MET A 18 22.52 -8.91 -0.12
N GLN A 19 23.05 -7.70 0.04
CA GLN A 19 22.27 -6.58 0.55
C GLN A 19 21.20 -6.44 -0.50
N GLN A 20 20.02 -7.00 -0.20
CA GLN A 20 18.83 -6.62 -0.92
C GLN A 20 18.85 -5.09 -0.95
N PRO A 21 18.67 -4.47 -2.13
CA PRO A 21 18.62 -3.03 -2.20
C PRO A 21 17.61 -2.58 -1.15
N GLN A 22 18.09 -1.86 -0.13
CA GLN A 22 17.25 -1.29 0.89
C GLN A 22 16.37 -0.30 0.15
N ILE A 23 15.16 -0.74 -0.22
CA ILE A 23 14.11 0.16 -0.66
C ILE A 23 13.93 1.10 0.52
N GLY A 24 14.47 2.32 0.40
CA GLY A 24 14.42 3.32 1.45
C GLY A 24 12.99 3.43 1.93
N THR A 25 12.76 3.28 3.23
CA THR A 25 11.41 3.42 3.75
C THR A 25 10.98 4.86 3.52
N PRO A 26 9.84 5.11 2.83
CA PRO A 26 9.40 6.47 2.57
C PRO A 26 9.29 7.25 3.90
N PRO A 27 9.52 8.57 3.92
CA PRO A 27 9.26 9.37 5.12
C PRO A 27 7.79 9.23 5.54
N ILE A 28 7.49 9.42 6.83
CA ILE A 28 6.13 9.41 7.37
C ILE A 28 5.67 10.85 7.54
N ASP A 29 4.45 11.15 7.10
CA ASP A 29 3.77 12.39 7.43
C ASP A 29 3.34 12.40 8.92
N PRO A 30 3.82 13.37 9.73
CA PRO A 30 3.50 13.41 11.16
C PRO A 30 2.08 13.90 11.43
N GLU A 31 1.50 14.70 10.53
CA GLU A 31 0.22 15.38 10.75
C GLU A 31 -0.97 14.57 10.21
N ASN A 32 -0.74 13.80 9.14
CA ASN A 32 -1.77 13.11 8.39
C ASN A 32 -1.65 11.60 8.46
N GLU A 33 -2.77 10.92 8.25
CA GLU A 33 -2.81 9.47 8.10
C GLU A 33 -2.42 9.11 6.67
N GLU A 34 -1.54 8.13 6.52
CA GLU A 34 -1.07 7.68 5.22
C GLU A 34 -1.69 6.33 4.87
N PHE A 35 -2.07 6.16 3.62
CA PHE A 35 -2.65 4.93 3.09
C PHE A 35 -1.67 4.27 2.14
N VAL A 36 -1.29 3.03 2.43
CA VAL A 36 -0.52 2.24 1.47
C VAL A 36 -1.50 1.58 0.51
N LEU A 37 -1.32 1.82 -0.78
CA LEU A 37 -2.16 1.27 -1.82
C LEU A 37 -1.48 0.05 -2.45
N PHE A 38 -2.29 -0.98 -2.64
CA PHE A 38 -1.90 -2.25 -3.22
C PHE A 38 -2.67 -2.51 -4.49
N ALA A 39 -2.00 -3.21 -5.41
CA ALA A 39 -2.62 -3.74 -6.60
C ALA A 39 -2.34 -5.24 -6.70
N ARG A 40 -3.28 -5.97 -7.31
CA ARG A 40 -3.06 -7.34 -7.76
C ARG A 40 -3.75 -7.58 -9.07
N SER A 41 -3.34 -8.65 -9.77
CA SER A 41 -4.11 -9.11 -10.92
C SER A 41 -5.25 -10.01 -10.48
N LYS A 42 -6.46 -9.70 -10.92
CA LYS A 42 -7.67 -10.50 -10.66
C LYS A 42 -7.58 -11.93 -11.21
N LYS A 43 -6.83 -12.12 -12.31
CA LYS A 43 -6.67 -13.40 -13.00
C LYS A 43 -5.42 -14.18 -12.57
N SER A 44 -4.58 -13.61 -11.71
CA SER A 44 -3.36 -14.29 -11.26
C SER A 44 -3.67 -15.36 -10.23
N ALA A 45 -3.12 -16.57 -10.43
CA ALA A 45 -3.26 -17.69 -9.51
C ALA A 45 -2.67 -17.39 -8.12
N LEU A 46 -1.64 -16.54 -8.05
CA LEU A 46 -0.94 -16.25 -6.80
C LEU A 46 -1.72 -15.28 -5.90
N LYS A 47 -2.68 -14.52 -6.42
CA LYS A 47 -3.52 -13.54 -5.68
C LYS A 47 -2.77 -12.60 -4.71
N ASN A 48 -1.46 -12.45 -4.88
CA ASN A 48 -0.61 -11.61 -4.05
C ASN A 48 -0.91 -10.12 -4.26
N TRP A 49 -0.97 -9.38 -3.16
CA TRP A 49 -1.05 -7.93 -3.17
C TRP A 49 0.34 -7.32 -3.23
N TYR A 50 0.53 -6.35 -4.12
CA TYR A 50 1.78 -5.63 -4.29
C TYR A 50 1.57 -4.15 -3.97
N PRO A 51 2.33 -3.58 -3.03
CA PRO A 51 2.28 -2.15 -2.77
C PRO A 51 2.83 -1.40 -3.99
N PHE A 52 2.17 -0.32 -4.41
CA PHE A 52 2.63 0.47 -5.55
C PHE A 52 2.81 1.96 -5.23
N THR A 53 2.10 2.48 -4.22
CA THR A 53 2.25 3.87 -3.77
C THR A 53 1.75 4.07 -2.34
N ILE A 54 2.11 5.21 -1.75
CA ILE A 54 1.59 5.71 -0.48
C ILE A 54 0.85 7.02 -0.77
N MET A 55 -0.38 7.13 -0.28
CA MET A 55 -1.23 8.31 -0.43
C MET A 55 -1.43 8.98 0.92
N VAL A 56 -1.15 10.28 1.02
CA VAL A 56 -1.41 11.07 2.23
C VAL A 56 -2.90 11.41 2.29
N GLY A 57 -3.54 11.09 3.40
CA GLY A 57 -4.92 11.45 3.70
C GLY A 57 -5.07 12.92 4.08
N GLY A 58 -6.15 13.56 3.66
CA GLY A 58 -6.52 14.88 4.19
C GLY A 58 -7.16 14.78 5.59
N SER A 59 -7.49 15.92 6.18
CA SER A 59 -8.08 16.04 7.54
C SER A 59 -9.30 15.14 7.76
N GLN A 60 -10.13 14.95 6.74
CA GLN A 60 -11.33 14.12 6.79
C GLN A 60 -11.02 12.62 6.82
N ALA A 61 -9.98 12.20 6.10
CA ALA A 61 -9.49 10.83 6.17
C ALA A 61 -8.92 10.53 7.56
N ASN A 62 -8.23 11.49 8.17
CA ASN A 62 -7.70 11.38 9.54
C ASN A 62 -8.84 11.20 10.56
N VAL A 63 -9.94 11.96 10.42
CA VAL A 63 -11.13 11.81 11.27
C VAL A 63 -11.75 10.42 11.11
N LEU A 64 -11.88 9.92 9.89
CA LEU A 64 -12.44 8.57 9.64
C LEU A 64 -11.55 7.46 10.20
N VAL A 65 -10.22 7.60 10.08
CA VAL A 65 -9.27 6.65 10.67
C VAL A 65 -9.39 6.65 12.20
N LYS A 66 -9.45 7.81 12.85
CA LYS A 66 -9.68 7.92 14.29
C LYS A 66 -11.05 7.40 14.72
N ALA A 67 -12.08 7.65 13.91
CA ALA A 67 -13.43 7.12 14.18
C ALA A 67 -13.47 5.59 14.06
N ARG A 68 -12.64 5.00 13.21
CA ARG A 68 -12.53 3.55 13.04
C ARG A 68 -11.96 2.84 14.27
N GLU A 69 -11.09 3.49 15.04
CA GLU A 69 -10.53 2.91 16.28
C GLU A 69 -11.60 2.64 17.35
N ASN A 70 -12.78 3.25 17.23
CA ASN A 70 -13.93 2.92 18.07
C ASN A 70 -14.67 1.72 17.45
N GLU A 71 -14.62 0.56 18.12
CA GLU A 71 -15.16 -0.74 17.64
C GLU A 71 -16.61 -0.69 17.11
N PHE A 72 -17.42 0.26 17.60
CA PHE A 72 -18.80 0.44 17.19
C PHE A 72 -18.94 1.03 15.77
N THR A 73 -18.00 1.86 15.32
CA THR A 73 -18.05 2.59 14.05
C THR A 73 -17.17 2.00 12.95
N GLU A 74 -16.37 0.98 13.26
CA GLU A 74 -15.40 0.38 12.35
C GLU A 74 -16.01 -0.04 11.00
N LYS A 75 -17.11 -0.79 11.03
CA LYS A 75 -17.74 -1.33 9.81
C LYS A 75 -18.39 -0.26 8.92
N LEU A 76 -18.90 0.81 9.53
CA LEU A 76 -19.55 1.92 8.83
C LEU A 76 -18.50 2.87 8.20
N THR A 77 -17.44 3.15 8.94
CA THR A 77 -16.36 4.07 8.52
C THR A 77 -15.41 3.43 7.53
N GLY A 78 -15.07 2.15 7.69
CA GLY A 78 -14.21 1.41 6.76
C GLY A 78 -14.79 1.33 5.35
N ASN A 79 -16.10 1.08 5.23
CA ASN A 79 -16.79 1.04 3.94
C ASN A 79 -16.76 2.42 3.25
N THR A 80 -16.98 3.49 4.03
CA THR A 80 -16.91 4.88 3.53
C THR A 80 -15.51 5.24 3.05
N LEU A 81 -14.48 4.95 3.84
CA LEU A 81 -13.09 5.24 3.51
C LEU A 81 -12.63 4.47 2.24
N ALA A 82 -12.95 3.18 2.16
CA ALA A 82 -12.63 2.35 1.00
C ALA A 82 -13.28 2.90 -0.28
N LYS A 83 -14.52 3.38 -0.17
CA LYS A 83 -15.27 4.00 -1.27
C LYS A 83 -14.67 5.34 -1.70
N THR A 84 -14.29 6.20 -0.77
CA THR A 84 -13.65 7.49 -1.08
C THR A 84 -12.29 7.30 -1.74
N LEU A 85 -11.46 6.39 -1.22
CA LEU A 85 -10.18 6.05 -1.84
C LEU A 85 -10.38 5.44 -3.23
N GLY A 86 -11.35 4.53 -3.37
CA GLY A 86 -11.74 3.96 -4.66
C GLY A 86 -12.18 5.02 -5.66
N ALA A 87 -13.07 5.93 -5.27
CA ALA A 87 -13.52 7.04 -6.09
C ALA A 87 -12.34 7.88 -6.64
N THR A 88 -11.39 8.24 -5.79
CA THR A 88 -10.18 8.97 -6.19
C THR A 88 -9.31 8.17 -7.15
N LEU A 89 -9.09 6.88 -6.88
CA LEU A 89 -8.28 6.02 -7.74
C LEU A 89 -8.92 5.77 -9.10
N TYR A 90 -10.24 5.54 -9.12
CA TYR A 90 -10.96 5.28 -10.36
C TYR A 90 -11.17 6.55 -11.20
N LYS A 91 -11.17 7.74 -10.59
CA LYS A 91 -11.18 9.01 -11.34
C LYS A 91 -9.92 9.17 -12.20
N GLU A 92 -8.77 8.69 -11.72
CA GLU A 92 -7.50 8.70 -12.45
C GLU A 92 -7.03 7.29 -12.85
N LYS A 93 -7.97 6.41 -13.17
CA LYS A 93 -7.73 4.97 -13.39
C LYS A 93 -6.62 4.65 -14.36
N GLU A 94 -6.51 5.39 -15.47
CA GLU A 94 -5.45 5.20 -16.46
C GLU A 94 -4.07 5.48 -15.85
N LYS A 95 -3.89 6.65 -15.24
CA LYS A 95 -2.64 7.02 -14.56
C LYS A 95 -2.29 6.06 -13.43
N VAL A 96 -3.26 5.65 -12.63
CA VAL A 96 -3.06 4.66 -11.55
C VAL A 96 -2.63 3.31 -12.14
N THR A 97 -3.24 2.89 -13.24
CA THR A 97 -2.87 1.64 -13.92
C THR A 97 -1.45 1.70 -14.47
N ASP A 98 -1.05 2.81 -15.10
CA ASP A 98 0.32 2.99 -15.59
C ASP A 98 1.33 3.02 -14.44
N MET A 99 1.01 3.71 -13.34
CA MET A 99 1.83 3.70 -12.12
C MET A 99 1.99 2.28 -11.57
N VAL A 100 0.92 1.48 -11.50
CA VAL A 100 1.01 0.08 -11.07
C VAL A 100 1.92 -0.72 -11.99
N LYS A 101 1.79 -0.58 -13.31
CA LYS A 101 2.61 -1.32 -14.27
C LYS A 101 4.08 -0.90 -14.25
N GLU A 102 4.36 0.37 -13.97
CA GLU A 102 5.72 0.91 -13.80
C GLU A 102 6.36 0.39 -12.50
N ARG A 103 5.63 0.49 -11.39
CA ARG A 103 6.15 0.20 -10.04
C ARG A 103 6.12 -1.26 -9.68
N VAL A 104 5.23 -2.04 -10.31
CA VAL A 104 5.07 -3.48 -10.08
C VAL A 104 5.24 -4.22 -11.40
N PRO A 105 6.47 -4.57 -11.81
CA PRO A 105 6.75 -5.25 -13.07
C PRO A 105 5.95 -6.55 -13.27
N TYR A 106 5.63 -7.26 -12.17
CA TYR A 106 4.81 -8.47 -12.18
C TYR A 106 3.36 -8.24 -12.68
N LEU A 107 2.87 -7.01 -12.60
CA LEU A 107 1.52 -6.63 -13.02
C LEU A 107 1.50 -5.95 -14.39
N LYS A 108 2.66 -5.81 -15.07
CA LYS A 108 2.76 -5.14 -16.37
C LYS A 108 1.78 -5.68 -17.43
N ASN A 109 1.57 -6.99 -17.43
CA ASN A 109 0.70 -7.71 -18.38
C ASN A 109 -0.68 -8.06 -17.79
N ALA A 110 -1.03 -7.52 -16.61
CA ALA A 110 -2.31 -7.79 -15.99
C ALA A 110 -3.45 -7.18 -16.82
N LYS A 111 -4.42 -8.02 -17.22
CA LYS A 111 -5.62 -7.59 -17.96
C LYS A 111 -6.66 -6.92 -17.09
N GLU A 112 -6.79 -7.39 -15.85
CA GLU A 112 -7.71 -6.86 -14.84
C GLU A 112 -6.93 -6.69 -13.54
N LEU A 113 -7.00 -5.48 -12.97
CA LEU A 113 -6.41 -5.12 -11.70
C LEU A 113 -7.50 -5.00 -10.63
N GLU A 114 -7.16 -5.43 -9.42
CA GLU A 114 -7.91 -5.13 -8.20
C GLU A 114 -7.03 -4.28 -7.30
N PHE A 115 -7.67 -3.41 -6.52
CA PHE A 115 -6.98 -2.50 -5.62
C PHE A 115 -7.35 -2.82 -4.17
N ALA A 116 -6.39 -2.59 -3.27
CA ALA A 116 -6.59 -2.67 -1.84
C ALA A 116 -5.83 -1.52 -1.17
N PHE A 117 -6.18 -1.20 0.06
CA PHE A 117 -5.48 -0.20 0.86
C PHE A 117 -5.28 -0.69 2.28
N LYS A 118 -4.35 -0.08 2.99
CA LYS A 118 -4.25 -0.17 4.45
C LYS A 118 -3.77 1.15 5.02
N ILE A 119 -4.07 1.38 6.28
CA ILE A 119 -3.50 2.51 7.03
C ILE A 119 -2.04 2.18 7.35
N ARG A 120 -1.13 3.10 7.04
CA ARG A 120 0.29 2.93 7.31
C ARG A 120 0.53 3.03 8.80
N ASN A 121 1.21 2.02 9.36
CA ASN A 121 1.60 2.06 10.76
C ASN A 121 2.81 3.00 10.94
N LYS A 122 2.63 4.07 11.73
CA LYS A 122 3.66 5.07 12.00
C LYS A 122 4.79 4.53 12.90
N ASP A 123 4.48 3.65 13.84
CA ASP A 123 5.46 3.01 14.74
C ASP A 123 6.33 1.96 14.03
N LYS A 124 5.83 1.38 12.94
CA LYS A 124 6.52 0.37 12.13
C LYS A 124 6.58 0.81 10.66
N PRO A 125 7.43 1.78 10.31
CA PRO A 125 7.47 2.39 8.98
C PRO A 125 7.72 1.35 7.87
N ALA A 126 8.57 0.36 8.13
CA ALA A 126 8.92 -0.71 7.19
C ALA A 126 7.75 -1.68 6.90
N SER A 127 6.68 -1.62 7.71
CA SER A 127 5.54 -2.52 7.56
C SER A 127 4.71 -2.26 6.30
N TRP A 128 4.92 -1.14 5.62
CA TRP A 128 4.19 -0.75 4.41
C TRP A 128 4.24 -1.81 3.31
N MET A 129 5.32 -2.61 3.23
CA MET A 129 5.47 -3.67 2.23
C MET A 129 4.60 -4.89 2.50
N PHE A 130 4.17 -5.10 3.75
CA PHE A 130 3.34 -6.25 4.10
C PHE A 130 1.87 -6.00 3.78
N THR A 131 1.13 -7.07 3.58
CA THR A 131 -0.30 -7.03 3.21
C THR A 131 -1.22 -7.21 4.41
N ASP A 132 -0.66 -7.31 5.61
CA ASP A 132 -1.41 -7.48 6.85
C ASP A 132 -2.33 -6.27 7.07
N GLY A 133 -3.61 -6.54 7.34
CA GLY A 133 -4.64 -5.53 7.47
C GLY A 133 -5.04 -4.82 6.16
N ALA A 134 -4.66 -5.33 4.99
CA ALA A 134 -5.08 -4.75 3.72
C ALA A 134 -6.55 -5.08 3.39
N GLU A 135 -7.30 -4.05 3.03
CA GLU A 135 -8.72 -4.12 2.69
C GLU A 135 -8.93 -3.86 1.21
N THR A 136 -9.75 -4.69 0.58
CA THR A 136 -10.12 -4.53 -0.82
C THR A 136 -10.91 -3.24 -1.03
N ILE A 137 -10.48 -2.46 -2.02
CA ILE A 137 -11.25 -1.32 -2.51
C ILE A 137 -12.38 -1.88 -3.37
N PRO A 138 -13.64 -1.47 -3.14
CA PRO A 138 -14.78 -1.92 -3.93
C PRO A 138 -14.63 -1.52 -5.40
N LYS A 139 -15.42 -2.13 -6.29
CA LYS A 139 -15.33 -1.83 -7.72
C LYS A 139 -15.80 -0.40 -8.01
N GLU A 140 -15.39 0.12 -9.17
CA GLU A 140 -15.79 1.44 -9.65
C GLU A 140 -17.31 1.67 -9.59
N GLU A 141 -18.10 0.67 -9.97
CA GLU A 141 -19.56 0.71 -9.95
C GLU A 141 -20.13 0.88 -8.54
N GLU A 142 -19.49 0.29 -7.53
CA GLU A 142 -19.89 0.38 -6.12
C GLU A 142 -19.39 1.66 -5.45
N CYS A 143 -18.38 2.31 -6.05
CA CYS A 143 -17.91 3.63 -5.65
C CYS A 143 -18.77 4.75 -6.24
N LYS A 144 -19.41 4.53 -7.41
CA LYS A 144 -20.23 5.54 -8.13
C LYS A 144 -21.37 6.13 -7.30
N GLY A 145 -22.10 5.31 -6.55
CA GLY A 145 -23.20 5.79 -5.68
C GLY A 145 -22.77 6.64 -4.49
N VAL A 146 -21.47 6.80 -4.28
CA VAL A 146 -20.87 7.60 -3.21
C VAL A 146 -20.41 8.95 -3.76
N PHE A 147 -20.30 9.13 -5.08
CA PHE A 147 -19.95 10.41 -5.67
C PHE A 147 -21.04 11.45 -5.45
N ASP A 148 -22.33 11.09 -5.52
CA ASP A 148 -23.42 12.01 -5.15
C ASP A 148 -23.35 12.43 -3.69
N LYS A 149 -23.15 11.48 -2.76
CA LYS A 149 -23.02 11.81 -1.33
C LYS A 149 -21.71 12.50 -0.98
N ALA A 150 -20.60 12.17 -1.63
CA ALA A 150 -19.30 12.77 -1.38
C ALA A 150 -19.16 14.14 -2.05
N ALA A 151 -19.88 14.40 -3.15
CA ALA A 151 -19.99 15.72 -3.77
C ALA A 151 -20.94 16.63 -2.98
N GLU A 152 -22.10 16.13 -2.51
CA GLU A 152 -22.96 16.87 -1.56
C GLU A 152 -22.24 17.16 -0.25
N TRP A 153 -21.42 16.20 0.23
CA TRP A 153 -20.56 16.42 1.38
C TRP A 153 -19.49 17.47 1.03
N ALA A 154 -18.71 17.32 -0.05
CA ALA A 154 -17.70 18.28 -0.49
C ALA A 154 -18.24 19.70 -0.73
N ALA A 155 -19.51 19.84 -1.14
CA ALA A 155 -20.19 21.11 -1.33
C ALA A 155 -20.66 21.75 -0.01
N GLN A 156 -20.82 21.00 1.08
CA GLN A 156 -21.01 21.54 2.44
C GLN A 156 -19.70 22.08 3.08
N PHE A 157 -18.58 22.07 2.34
CA PHE A 157 -17.27 22.55 2.79
C PHE A 157 -16.70 23.70 1.92
N GLN A 158 -17.57 24.52 1.31
CA GLN A 158 -17.26 25.94 1.07
C GLN A 158 -17.77 26.78 2.24
#